data_AF-A0A4Y7RYG1-F1
#
_entry.id   AF-A0A4Y7RYG1-F1
#
_cell.length_a   1.000
_cell.length_b   1.000
_cell.length_c   1.000
_cell.angle_alpha   90.00
_cell.angle_beta   90.00
_cell.angle_gamma   90.00
#
_symmetry.space_group_name_H-M   'P 1'
#
loop_
_entity.id
_entity.type
_entity.pdbx_description
1 polymer ?
#
loop_
_entity_poly.entity_id
_entity_poly.type
_entity_poly.pdbx_seq_one_letter_code
_entity_poly.pdbx_strand_id
1 'polypeptide(L)'
;MPTLFYPIEDLGRGQTTESQEFNVLSTKDVDVVLVQYAFDSTGGLVPAQLEYTIGTQTIPVNGIYKGESITIKFRNVSAGTHRLVIHNAAIDINGAYGNGYIYY
;
A
#
# COMPACT_ATOMS: atom_id res chain seq x y z
N MET A 1 16.98 0.34 10.51
CA MET A 1 16.05 1.21 9.77
C MET A 1 14.76 1.28 10.57
N PRO A 2 14.20 2.47 10.81
CA PRO A 2 12.82 2.63 11.27
C PRO A 2 11.85 1.76 10.46
N THR A 3 10.87 1.16 11.14
CA THR A 3 9.86 0.30 10.53
C THR A 3 8.48 0.66 11.06
N LEU A 4 7.50 0.79 10.16
CA LEU A 4 6.11 1.08 10.52
C LEU A 4 5.17 0.05 9.85
N PHE A 5 4.33 -0.59 10.65
CA PHE A 5 3.29 -1.49 10.15
C PHE A 5 2.06 -0.71 9.66
N TYR A 6 1.37 -1.24 8.64
CA TYR A 6 0.05 -0.77 8.23
C TYR A 6 -0.87 -1.94 7.82
N PRO A 7 -2.16 -1.91 8.20
CA PRO A 7 -3.15 -2.87 7.72
C PRO A 7 -3.94 -2.34 6.51
N ILE A 8 -4.57 -3.25 5.77
CA ILE A 8 -5.62 -2.96 4.78
C ILE A 8 -6.79 -3.88 5.13
N GLU A 9 -7.87 -3.29 5.67
CA GLU A 9 -9.03 -4.02 6.16
C GLU A 9 -10.25 -3.65 5.31
N ASP A 10 -10.65 -4.56 4.42
CA ASP A 10 -11.83 -4.41 3.58
C ASP A 10 -11.89 -3.06 2.85
N LEU A 11 -10.77 -2.65 2.24
CA LEU A 11 -10.68 -1.38 1.53
C LEU A 11 -11.54 -1.46 0.28
N GLY A 12 -12.74 -0.89 0.37
CA GLY A 12 -13.75 -0.95 -0.68
C GLY A 12 -13.38 -0.16 -1.93
N ARG A 13 -14.18 -0.34 -2.98
CA ARG A 13 -13.99 0.30 -4.27
C ARG A 13 -13.88 1.83 -4.18
N GLY A 14 -12.83 2.41 -4.74
CA GLY A 14 -12.60 3.86 -4.76
C GLY A 14 -12.30 4.46 -3.39
N GLN A 15 -12.16 3.65 -2.35
CA GLN A 15 -11.81 4.11 -1.02
C GLN A 15 -10.30 4.32 -0.88
N THR A 16 -9.94 5.07 0.14
CA THR A 16 -8.56 5.37 0.50
C THR A 16 -8.37 5.12 2.00
N THR A 17 -7.23 4.55 2.36
CA THR A 17 -6.75 4.45 3.74
C THR A 17 -5.34 4.98 3.85
N GLU A 18 -4.86 5.24 5.06
CA GLU A 18 -3.54 5.81 5.32
C GLU A 18 -2.83 5.10 6.45
N SER A 19 -1.51 4.99 6.37
CA SER A 19 -0.68 4.61 7.51
C SER A 19 -0.65 5.70 8.58
N GLN A 20 -0.10 5.37 9.75
CA GLN A 20 0.38 6.40 10.67
C GLN A 20 1.46 7.26 10.01
N GLU A 21 1.69 8.43 10.59
CA GLU A 21 2.76 9.33 10.16
C GLU A 21 4.14 8.74 10.48
N PHE A 22 5.09 8.99 9.58
CA PHE A 22 6.48 8.64 9.78
C PHE A 22 7.39 9.77 9.32
N ASN A 23 8.54 9.91 10.00
CA ASN A 23 9.48 11.00 9.76
C ASN A 23 10.71 10.50 9.01
N VAL A 24 10.91 11.04 7.80
CA VAL A 24 12.14 10.87 7.03
C VAL A 24 13.09 12.00 7.41
N LEU A 25 14.21 11.66 8.07
CA LEU A 25 15.15 12.66 8.63
C LEU A 25 16.01 13.37 7.56
N SER A 26 16.26 12.69 6.45
CA SER A 26 17.02 13.18 5.30
C SER A 26 16.53 12.46 4.05
N THR A 27 16.66 13.08 2.88
CA THR A 27 16.22 12.46 1.61
C THR A 27 16.78 11.06 1.44
N LYS A 28 15.91 10.07 1.21
CA LYS A 28 16.32 8.67 1.02
C LYS A 28 15.23 7.84 0.33
N ASP A 29 15.59 6.62 -0.02
CA ASP A 29 14.62 5.63 -0.49
C ASP A 29 13.79 5.10 0.69
N VAL A 30 12.51 4.84 0.42
CA VAL A 30 11.57 4.21 1.34
C VAL A 30 11.05 2.94 0.69
N ASP A 31 11.27 1.81 1.35
CA ASP A 31 10.82 0.50 0.89
C ASP A 31 9.49 0.15 1.57
N VAL A 32 8.50 -0.22 0.78
CA VAL A 32 7.18 -0.65 1.25
C VAL A 32 7.01 -2.12 0.89
N VAL A 33 7.04 -2.97 1.91
CA VAL A 33 6.72 -4.39 1.80
C VAL A 33 5.22 -4.55 1.96
N LEU A 34 4.57 -5.24 1.04
CA LEU A 34 3.12 -5.39 1.02
C LEU A 34 2.69 -6.83 0.73
N VAL A 35 1.60 -7.21 1.37
CA VAL A 35 0.74 -8.36 1.07
C VAL A 35 -0.59 -7.74 0.69
N GLN A 36 -1.12 -8.01 -0.50
CA GLN A 36 -2.44 -7.54 -0.92
C GLN A 36 -3.18 -8.60 -1.72
N TYR A 37 -4.49 -8.66 -1.56
CA TYR A 37 -5.39 -9.51 -2.35
C TYR A 37 -6.82 -8.98 -2.24
N ALA A 38 -7.70 -9.38 -3.15
CA ALA A 38 -9.09 -8.97 -3.13
C ALA A 38 -10.02 -10.16 -3.41
N PHE A 39 -11.31 -9.97 -3.13
CA PHE A 39 -12.35 -10.91 -3.54
C PHE A 39 -13.36 -10.23 -4.46
N ASP A 40 -13.81 -10.96 -5.48
CA ASP A 40 -14.93 -10.57 -6.32
C ASP A 40 -16.28 -10.79 -5.61
N SER A 41 -17.37 -10.46 -6.31
CA SER A 41 -18.74 -10.60 -5.80
C SER A 41 -19.17 -12.04 -5.48
N THR A 42 -18.43 -13.03 -5.98
CA THR A 42 -18.68 -14.46 -5.78
C THR A 42 -17.80 -15.07 -4.69
N GLY A 43 -16.87 -14.29 -4.11
CA GLY A 43 -15.88 -14.76 -3.16
C GLY A 43 -14.63 -15.37 -3.81
N GLY A 44 -14.49 -15.23 -5.13
CA GLY A 44 -13.30 -15.64 -5.87
C GLY A 44 -12.12 -14.71 -5.58
N LEU A 45 -10.92 -15.29 -5.45
CA LEU A 45 -9.70 -14.51 -5.23
C LEU A 45 -9.32 -13.81 -6.54
N VAL A 46 -9.17 -12.49 -6.50
CA VAL A 46 -8.83 -11.65 -7.65
C VAL A 46 -7.72 -10.67 -7.28
N PRO A 47 -7.00 -10.12 -8.28
CA PRO A 47 -5.97 -9.13 -8.02
C PRO A 47 -6.53 -7.90 -7.31
N ALA A 48 -5.89 -7.48 -6.23
CA ALA A 48 -6.14 -6.15 -5.68
C ALA A 48 -5.48 -5.12 -6.60
N GLN A 49 -6.22 -4.07 -6.98
CA GLN A 49 -5.73 -2.98 -7.82
C GLN A 49 -5.54 -1.75 -6.92
N LEU A 50 -4.38 -1.68 -6.26
CA LEU A 50 -4.09 -0.66 -5.27
C LEU A 50 -3.03 0.33 -5.78
N GLU A 51 -3.19 1.59 -5.43
CA GLU A 51 -2.20 2.64 -5.67
C GLU A 51 -1.62 3.11 -4.34
N TYR A 52 -0.30 3.05 -4.23
CA TYR A 52 0.44 3.44 -3.04
C TYR A 52 1.11 4.78 -3.28
N THR A 53 0.88 5.77 -2.43
CA THR A 53 1.42 7.12 -2.57
C THR A 53 2.17 7.56 -1.33
N ILE A 54 3.39 8.09 -1.53
CA ILE A 54 4.17 8.83 -0.53
C ILE A 54 4.61 10.15 -1.17
N GLY A 55 4.20 11.27 -0.57
CA GLY A 55 4.44 12.60 -1.14
C GLY A 55 3.80 12.74 -2.52
N THR A 56 4.62 12.97 -3.55
CA THR A 56 4.17 13.12 -4.95
C THR A 56 4.33 11.87 -5.80
N GLN A 57 4.89 10.80 -5.23
CA GLN A 57 5.14 9.55 -5.96
C GLN A 57 3.99 8.58 -5.70
N THR A 58 3.44 8.02 -6.78
CA THR A 58 2.40 6.99 -6.76
C THR A 58 2.89 5.76 -7.51
N ILE A 59 2.75 4.58 -6.91
CA ILE A 59 3.10 3.29 -7.49
C ILE A 59 1.84 2.42 -7.55
N PRO A 60 1.33 2.08 -8.74
CA PRO A 60 0.23 1.13 -8.89
C PRO A 60 0.73 -0.31 -8.70
N VAL A 61 -0.02 -1.10 -7.95
CA VAL A 61 0.24 -2.52 -7.70
C VAL A 61 -1.03 -3.29 -7.99
N ASN A 62 -0.96 -4.13 -9.03
CA ASN A 62 -2.03 -5.04 -9.42
C ASN A 62 -1.55 -6.49 -9.19
N GLY A 63 -2.11 -7.18 -8.21
CA GLY A 63 -1.69 -8.54 -7.92
C GLY A 63 -2.44 -9.25 -6.79
N ILE A 64 -2.22 -10.57 -6.73
CA ILE A 64 -2.70 -11.49 -5.69
C ILE A 64 -1.49 -11.99 -4.93
N TYR A 65 -1.16 -11.34 -3.83
CA TYR A 65 -0.06 -11.72 -2.96
C TYR A 65 -0.62 -12.29 -1.66
N LYS A 66 -1.47 -13.32 -1.75
CA LYS A 66 -2.04 -13.98 -0.57
C LYS A 66 -1.07 -15.05 -0.07
N GLY A 67 -0.35 -14.77 1.02
CA GLY A 67 0.67 -15.66 1.58
C GLY A 67 2.09 -15.42 1.05
N GLU A 68 2.27 -14.40 0.23
CA GLU A 68 3.57 -13.93 -0.28
C GLU A 68 3.62 -12.40 -0.15
N SER A 69 4.82 -11.82 -0.15
CA SER A 69 5.01 -10.37 -0.10
C SER A 69 5.82 -9.87 -1.28
N ILE A 70 5.54 -8.66 -1.74
CA ILE A 70 6.36 -7.92 -2.70
C ILE A 70 6.87 -6.63 -2.05
N THR A 71 7.97 -6.10 -2.56
CA THR A 71 8.51 -4.79 -2.14
C THR A 71 8.40 -3.81 -3.30
N ILE A 72 7.77 -2.66 -3.04
CA ILE A 72 7.84 -1.48 -3.91
C ILE A 72 8.76 -0.44 -3.27
N LYS A 73 9.44 0.36 -4.10
CA LYS A 73 10.44 1.33 -3.67
C LYS A 73 10.07 2.74 -4.12
N PHE A 74 9.88 3.64 -3.16
CA PHE A 74 9.77 5.07 -3.38
C PHE A 74 11.15 5.69 -3.31
N ARG A 75 11.61 6.31 -4.40
CA ARG A 75 13.00 6.79 -4.49
C ARG A 75 13.10 8.24 -4.06
N ASN A 76 14.18 8.61 -3.36
CA ASN A 76 14.46 10.00 -2.99
C ASN A 76 13.27 10.71 -2.30
N VAL A 77 12.58 10.03 -1.38
CA VAL A 77 11.54 10.66 -0.55
C VAL A 77 12.20 11.76 0.28
N SER A 78 11.68 12.99 0.20
CA SER A 78 12.28 14.16 0.84
C SER A 78 12.23 14.06 2.37
N ALA A 79 13.13 14.78 3.05
CA ALA A 79 13.02 14.94 4.49
C ALA A 79 11.66 15.57 4.87
N GLY A 80 11.05 15.10 5.96
CA GLY A 80 9.75 15.56 6.43
C GLY A 80 8.87 14.45 7.00
N THR A 81 7.67 14.86 7.43
CA THR A 81 6.62 13.96 7.90
C THR A 81 5.79 13.49 6.70
N HIS A 82 5.63 12.17 6.59
CA HIS A 82 4.90 11.53 5.49
C HIS A 82 3.88 10.53 6.01
N ARG A 83 2.96 10.15 5.12
CA ARG A 83 2.06 8.99 5.26
C ARG A 83 2.13 8.16 3.99
N LEU A 84 1.89 6.87 4.12
CA LEU A 84 1.57 6.01 2.99
C LEU A 84 0.06 6.08 2.77
N VAL A 85 -0.36 6.63 1.65
CA VAL A 85 -1.76 6.67 1.22
C VAL A 85 -2.00 5.47 0.28
N ILE A 86 -3.06 4.70 0.54
CA ILE A 86 -3.40 3.51 -0.23
C ILE A 86 -4.80 3.71 -0.80
N HIS A 87 -4.90 3.79 -2.12
CA HIS A 87 -6.16 3.94 -2.82
C HIS A 87 -6.54 2.65 -3.55
N ASN A 88 -7.80 2.22 -3.43
CA ASN A 88 -8.31 1.11 -4.22
C ASN A 88 -8.89 1.61 -5.55
N ALA A 89 -8.10 1.45 -6.62
CA ALA A 89 -8.43 1.88 -7.97
C ALA A 89 -9.31 0.88 -8.74
N ALA A 90 -9.66 -0.27 -8.14
CA ALA A 90 -10.49 -1.27 -8.78
C ALA A 90 -11.90 -0.73 -9.10
N ILE A 91 -12.54 -1.32 -10.10
CA ILE A 91 -13.92 -0.98 -10.50
C ILE A 91 -14.96 -2.06 -10.13
N ASP A 92 -14.49 -3.27 -9.81
CA ASP A 92 -15.26 -4.51 -9.81
C ASP A 92 -14.99 -5.47 -8.64
N ILE A 93 -14.20 -5.08 -7.63
CA ILE A 93 -13.95 -5.90 -6.42
C ILE A 93 -14.74 -5.39 -5.22
N ASN A 94 -15.11 -6.29 -4.30
CA ASN A 94 -15.87 -5.95 -3.10
C ASN A 94 -15.00 -5.22 -2.06
N GLY A 95 -13.77 -5.70 -1.87
CA GLY A 95 -12.83 -5.15 -0.91
C GLY A 95 -11.43 -5.72 -1.12
N ALA A 96 -10.43 -4.86 -0.92
CA ALA A 96 -9.03 -5.26 -0.88
C ALA A 96 -8.58 -5.45 0.57
N TYR A 97 -7.75 -6.46 0.78
CA TYR A 97 -7.23 -6.86 2.08
C TYR A 97 -5.72 -6.99 1.99
N GLY A 98 -5.06 -6.83 3.13
CA GLY A 98 -3.61 -6.88 3.13
C GLY A 98 -3.00 -6.27 4.38
N ASN A 99 -1.69 -6.17 4.34
CA ASN A 99 -0.90 -5.45 5.31
C ASN A 99 0.50 -5.22 4.74
N GLY A 100 1.33 -4.52 5.50
CA GLY A 100 2.71 -4.34 5.12
C GLY A 100 3.54 -3.63 6.16
N TYR A 101 4.79 -3.36 5.77
CA TYR A 101 5.75 -2.62 6.55
C TYR A 101 6.43 -1.57 5.67
N ILE A 102 6.61 -0.38 6.22
CA ILE A 102 7.34 0.74 5.62
C ILE A 102 8.72 0.78 6.29
N TYR A 103 9.79 0.71 5.51
CA TYR A 103 11.17 0.88 5.96
C TYR A 103 11.67 2.25 5.50
N TYR A 104 11.89 3.13 6.48
CA TYR A 104 12.17 4.56 6.27
C TYR A 104 13.21 5.06 7.25
#